data_AF-A0A5C8RVW5-F1
#
_entry.id   AF-A0A5C8RVW5-F1
#
_cell.length_a   1.000
_cell.length_b   1.000
_cell.length_c   1.000
_cell.angle_alpha   90.00
_cell.angle_beta   90.00
_cell.angle_gamma   90.00
#
_symmetry.space_group_name_H-M   'P 1'
#
loop_
_entity.id
_entity.type
_entity.pdbx_description
1 polymer ?
#
loop_
_entity_poly.entity_id
_entity_poly.type
_entity_poly.pdbx_seq_one_letter_code
_entity_poly.pdbx_strand_id
1 'polypeptide(L)'
;MTAYSATTAALIVERIADGESLRRICQGESMPSRETVRRWVRDNAEFRQSYTEAMQVRPDAFLEQIIDISNDETKDWQHRRLQISTLQWAMAKCAPKKYGEKITHAGDADAPLITAEAVDVGRRLAFLLTKSAIEQQEVADRGRLNEQLCS
;
A
#
# COMPACT_ATOMS: atom_id res chain seq x y z
N MET A 1 22.31 -0.37 28.72
CA MET A 1 21.80 0.01 27.38
C MET A 1 22.93 -0.19 26.38
N THR A 2 22.72 -0.97 25.33
CA THR A 2 23.73 -1.17 24.29
C THR A 2 23.82 0.07 23.39
N ALA A 3 25.05 0.54 23.18
CA ALA A 3 25.35 1.66 22.29
C ALA A 3 25.10 1.28 20.82
N TYR A 4 24.77 2.27 20.00
CA TYR A 4 24.60 2.06 18.56
C TYR A 4 25.91 1.60 17.92
N SER A 5 25.83 0.58 17.07
CA SER A 5 26.96 0.04 16.31
C SER A 5 26.54 -0.09 14.85
N ALA A 6 27.22 0.65 13.97
CA ALA A 6 26.93 0.64 12.53
C ALA A 6 27.16 -0.75 11.91
N THR A 7 28.21 -1.47 12.32
CA THR A 7 28.50 -2.83 11.84
C THR A 7 27.41 -3.81 12.23
N THR A 8 26.94 -3.76 13.47
CA THR A 8 25.85 -4.63 13.95
C THR A 8 24.53 -4.28 13.27
N ALA A 9 24.27 -2.98 13.06
CA ALA A 9 23.11 -2.50 12.33
C ALA A 9 23.09 -3.01 10.87
N ALA A 10 24.21 -2.92 10.15
CA ALA A 10 24.33 -3.44 8.79
C ALA A 10 24.05 -4.94 8.72
N LEU A 11 24.63 -5.73 9.64
CA LEU A 11 24.39 -7.18 9.71
C LEU A 11 22.92 -7.53 9.98
N ILE A 12 22.22 -6.74 10.79
CA ILE A 12 20.78 -6.93 11.03
C ILE A 12 19.98 -6.68 9.75
N VAL A 13 20.33 -5.63 9.00
CA VAL A 13 19.64 -5.27 7.74
C VAL A 13 19.81 -6.36 6.70
N GLU A 14 21.03 -6.86 6.52
CA GLU A 14 21.36 -7.97 5.63
C GLU A 14 20.52 -9.21 5.95
N ARG A 15 20.55 -9.67 7.21
CA ARG A 15 19.77 -10.86 7.63
C ARG A 15 18.26 -10.67 7.50
N ILE A 16 17.76 -9.45 7.67
CA ILE A 16 16.34 -9.14 7.45
C ILE A 16 15.99 -9.22 5.96
N ALA A 17 16.85 -8.70 5.09
CA ALA A 17 16.68 -8.77 3.65
C ALA A 17 16.65 -10.23 3.17
N ASP A 18 17.45 -11.10 3.78
CA ASP A 18 17.47 -12.55 3.53
C ASP A 18 16.24 -13.31 4.09
N GLY A 19 15.25 -12.60 4.64
CA GLY A 19 14.01 -13.20 5.13
C GLY A 19 14.04 -13.59 6.61
N GLU A 20 15.13 -13.39 7.33
CA GLU A 20 15.20 -13.85 8.72
C GLU A 20 14.40 -12.96 9.69
N SER A 21 13.67 -13.59 10.62
CA SER A 21 12.87 -12.83 11.60
C SER A 21 13.77 -12.07 12.57
N LEU A 22 13.40 -10.83 12.90
CA LEU A 22 14.11 -10.04 13.91
C LEU A 22 14.21 -10.78 15.26
N ARG A 23 13.21 -11.61 15.59
CA ARG A 23 13.26 -12.46 16.79
C ARG A 23 14.44 -13.43 16.74
N ARG A 24 14.63 -14.13 15.61
CA ARG A 24 15.73 -15.09 15.45
C ARG A 24 17.09 -14.40 15.40
N ILE A 25 17.18 -13.26 14.71
CA ILE A 25 18.41 -12.45 14.67
C ILE A 25 18.82 -12.05 16.09
N CYS A 26 17.91 -11.49 16.89
CA CYS A 26 18.19 -11.06 18.25
C CYS A 26 18.47 -12.20 19.26
N GLN A 27 18.37 -13.48 18.87
CA GLN A 27 18.74 -14.61 19.72
C GLN A 27 20.25 -14.93 19.65
N GLY A 28 20.99 -14.35 18.69
CA GLY A 28 22.42 -14.61 18.53
C GLY A 28 23.27 -14.06 19.68
N GLU A 29 24.33 -14.79 20.02
CA GLU A 29 25.38 -14.34 20.93
C GLU A 29 26.07 -13.13 20.27
N SER A 30 25.99 -11.94 20.88
CA SER A 30 26.39 -10.62 20.34
C SER A 30 25.33 -9.81 19.59
N MET A 31 24.07 -10.26 19.55
CA MET A 31 22.99 -9.47 18.94
C MET A 31 22.28 -8.58 19.95
N PRO A 32 21.92 -7.33 19.58
CA PRO A 32 21.19 -6.45 20.48
C PRO A 32 19.77 -6.97 20.71
N SER A 33 19.20 -6.60 21.86
CA SER A 33 17.80 -6.89 22.13
C SER A 33 16.88 -6.25 21.09
N ARG A 34 15.71 -6.86 20.87
CA ARG A 34 14.72 -6.36 19.92
C ARG A 34 14.25 -4.93 20.23
N GLU A 35 14.22 -4.57 21.51
CA GLU A 35 13.92 -3.19 21.96
C GLU A 35 15.00 -2.20 21.55
N THR A 36 16.27 -2.61 21.67
CA THR A 36 17.41 -1.80 21.19
C THR A 36 17.33 -1.57 19.69
N VAL A 37 17.05 -2.61 18.89
CA VAL A 37 16.91 -2.46 17.44
C VAL A 37 15.78 -1.50 17.09
N ARG A 38 14.61 -1.64 17.74
CA ARG A 38 13.47 -0.71 17.55
C ARG A 38 13.82 0.72 17.91
N ARG A 39 14.58 0.93 18.99
CA ARG A 39 15.11 2.25 19.37
C ARG A 39 16.03 2.80 18.28
N TRP A 40 16.94 1.99 17.75
CA TRP A 40 17.84 2.42 16.68
C TRP A 40 17.08 2.83 15.42
N VAL A 41 16.05 2.08 15.01
CA VAL A 41 15.18 2.44 13.86
C VAL A 41 14.47 3.77 14.10
N ARG A 42 14.10 4.07 15.36
CA ARG A 42 13.43 5.33 15.72
C ARG A 42 14.38 6.52 15.80
N ASP A 43 15.62 6.31 16.24
CA ASP A 43 16.50 7.42 16.63
C ASP A 43 17.60 7.70 15.57
N ASN A 44 17.88 6.77 14.66
CA ASN A 44 18.90 6.93 13.60
C ASN A 44 18.26 6.90 12.21
N ALA A 45 18.31 8.03 11.48
CA ALA A 45 17.66 8.17 10.18
C ALA A 45 18.27 7.25 9.10
N GLU A 46 19.60 7.16 9.03
CA GLU A 46 20.32 6.30 8.08
C GLU A 46 19.95 4.83 8.28
N PHE A 47 19.99 4.35 9.53
CA PHE A 47 19.62 2.96 9.83
C PHE A 47 18.15 2.69 9.54
N ARG A 48 17.26 3.64 9.81
CA ARG A 48 15.83 3.50 9.47
C ARG A 48 15.65 3.31 7.98
N GLN A 49 16.35 4.08 7.16
CA GLN A 49 16.28 3.97 5.71
C GLN A 49 16.72 2.58 5.24
N SER A 50 17.92 2.12 5.62
CA SER A 50 18.41 0.79 5.23
C SER A 50 17.50 -0.34 5.74
N TYR A 51 16.96 -0.19 6.96
CA TYR A 51 16.00 -1.15 7.51
C TYR A 51 14.69 -1.20 6.71
N THR A 52 14.17 -0.05 6.28
CA THR A 52 12.98 0.01 5.44
C THR A 52 13.23 -0.60 4.06
N GLU A 53 14.38 -0.33 3.44
CA GLU A 53 14.79 -0.93 2.16
C GLU A 53 14.87 -2.46 2.27
N ALA A 54 15.51 -2.99 3.33
CA ALA A 54 15.54 -4.44 3.57
C ALA A 54 14.13 -5.03 3.73
N MET A 55 13.21 -4.33 4.40
CA MET A 55 11.81 -4.79 4.52
C MET A 55 11.06 -4.80 3.18
N GLN A 56 11.46 -3.99 2.21
CA GLN A 56 10.87 -3.99 0.87
C GLN A 56 11.36 -5.16 0.02
N VAL A 57 12.64 -5.55 0.16
CA VAL A 57 13.25 -6.66 -0.59
C VAL A 57 12.95 -8.02 0.05
N ARG A 58 12.76 -8.06 1.38
CA ARG A 58 12.49 -9.27 2.16
C ARG A 58 11.44 -10.24 1.57
N PRO A 59 10.31 -9.79 0.99
CA PRO A 59 9.35 -10.70 0.34
C PRO A 59 9.96 -11.54 -0.78
N ASP A 60 10.97 -11.04 -1.47
CA ASP A 60 11.66 -11.76 -2.53
C ASP A 60 12.46 -12.93 -1.95
N ALA A 61 13.12 -12.75 -0.79
CA ALA A 61 13.78 -13.85 -0.08
C ALA A 61 12.78 -14.89 0.45
N PHE A 62 11.55 -14.50 0.81
CA PHE A 62 10.51 -15.46 1.17
C PHE A 62 10.10 -16.35 0.00
N LEU A 63 10.15 -15.84 -1.23
CA LEU A 63 9.87 -16.64 -2.42
C LEU A 63 10.89 -17.76 -2.59
N GLU A 64 12.19 -17.43 -2.47
CA GLU A 64 13.27 -18.43 -2.52
C GLU A 64 13.12 -19.47 -1.41
N GLN A 65 12.82 -19.05 -0.18
CA GLN A 65 12.55 -19.97 0.93
C GLN A 65 11.35 -20.89 0.66
N ILE A 66 10.29 -20.40 0.02
CA ILE A 66 9.14 -21.23 -0.37
C ILE A 66 9.57 -22.34 -1.34
N ILE A 67 10.43 -22.01 -2.32
CA ILE A 67 10.95 -22.98 -3.28
C ILE A 67 11.75 -24.06 -2.55
N ASP A 68 12.67 -23.68 -1.66
CA ASP A 68 13.46 -24.62 -0.87
C ASP A 68 12.58 -25.51 0.02
N ILE A 69 11.62 -24.90 0.75
CA ILE A 69 10.68 -25.65 1.60
C ILE A 69 9.85 -26.61 0.76
N SER A 70 9.43 -26.23 -0.45
CA SER A 70 8.64 -27.10 -1.32
C SER A 70 9.42 -28.34 -1.75
N ASN A 71 10.73 -28.23 -1.96
CA ASN A 71 11.61 -29.32 -2.38
C ASN A 71 12.17 -30.15 -1.21
N ASP A 72 11.97 -29.71 0.04
CA ASP A 72 12.45 -30.41 1.24
C ASP A 72 11.60 -31.65 1.56
N GLU A 73 12.01 -32.82 1.07
CA GLU A 73 11.33 -34.09 1.34
C GLU A 73 11.53 -34.62 2.77
N THR A 74 12.40 -34.01 3.56
CA THR A 74 12.66 -34.46 4.94
C THR A 74 11.51 -34.14 5.90
N LYS A 75 10.68 -33.15 5.54
CA LYS A 75 9.55 -32.69 6.36
C LYS A 75 8.21 -33.17 5.79
N ASP A 76 7.30 -33.50 6.71
CA ASP A 76 5.92 -33.83 6.35
C ASP A 76 5.27 -32.70 5.52
N TRP A 77 4.43 -33.10 4.57
CA TRP A 77 3.80 -32.17 3.63
C TRP A 77 2.91 -31.14 4.34
N GLN A 78 2.28 -31.49 5.49
CA GLN A 78 1.46 -30.54 6.25
C GLN A 78 2.33 -29.46 6.89
N HIS A 79 3.52 -29.84 7.39
CA HIS A 79 4.48 -28.91 7.95
C HIS A 79 4.97 -27.92 6.88
N ARG A 80 5.34 -28.43 5.70
CA ARG A 80 5.74 -27.60 4.56
C ARG A 80 4.62 -26.66 4.11
N ARG A 81 3.40 -27.19 3.95
CA ARG A 81 2.23 -26.40 3.55
C ARG A 81 1.96 -25.26 4.54
N LEU A 82 2.05 -25.52 5.84
CA LEU A 82 1.86 -24.48 6.86
C LEU A 82 2.91 -23.36 6.73
N GLN A 83 4.18 -23.73 6.53
CA GLN A 83 5.26 -22.77 6.32
C GLN A 83 5.03 -21.93 5.06
N ILE A 84 4.72 -22.58 3.93
CA ILE A 84 4.47 -21.91 2.65
C ILE A 84 3.29 -20.94 2.78
N SER A 85 2.16 -21.37 3.35
CA SER A 85 0.99 -20.48 3.55
C SER A 85 1.32 -19.28 4.44
N THR A 86 2.15 -19.48 5.47
CA THR A 86 2.57 -18.39 6.37
C THR A 86 3.43 -17.36 5.64
N LEU A 87 4.36 -17.83 4.80
CA LEU A 87 5.22 -16.97 3.99
C LEU A 87 4.43 -16.23 2.91
N GLN A 88 3.53 -16.91 2.19
CA GLN A 88 2.65 -16.29 1.20
C GLN A 88 1.79 -15.17 1.81
N TRP A 89 1.19 -15.41 2.98
CA TRP A 89 0.44 -14.39 3.71
C TRP A 89 1.33 -13.19 4.08
N ALA A 90 2.54 -13.44 4.57
CA ALA A 90 3.49 -12.38 4.90
C ALA A 90 3.88 -11.56 3.65
N MET A 91 4.18 -12.22 2.53
CA MET A 91 4.50 -11.57 1.25
C MET A 91 3.35 -10.66 0.77
N ALA A 92 2.12 -11.15 0.83
CA ALA A 92 0.93 -10.38 0.44
C ALA A 92 0.73 -9.13 1.31
N LYS A 93 1.13 -9.16 2.59
CA LYS A 93 1.07 -7.99 3.49
C LYS A 93 2.25 -7.04 3.34
N CYS A 94 3.45 -7.56 3.13
CA CYS A 94 4.66 -6.76 3.00
C CYS A 94 4.78 -6.07 1.63
N ALA A 95 4.35 -6.74 0.56
CA ALA A 95 4.41 -6.21 -0.79
C ALA A 95 3.10 -6.50 -1.57
N PRO A 96 1.98 -5.87 -1.17
CA PRO A 96 0.65 -6.12 -1.76
C PRO A 96 0.58 -5.79 -3.25
N LYS A 97 1.38 -4.84 -3.74
CA LYS A 97 1.42 -4.50 -5.17
C LYS A 97 2.02 -5.62 -6.03
N LYS A 98 3.01 -6.36 -5.50
CA LYS A 98 3.74 -7.42 -6.22
C LYS A 98 3.11 -8.79 -5.99
N TYR A 99 2.74 -9.10 -4.75
CA TYR A 99 2.29 -10.43 -4.31
C TYR A 99 0.84 -10.46 -3.80
N GLY A 100 0.12 -9.33 -3.80
CA GLY A 100 -1.28 -9.31 -3.45
C GLY A 100 -2.15 -9.97 -4.51
N GLU A 101 -3.23 -10.60 -4.07
CA GLU A 101 -4.22 -11.19 -4.96
C GLU A 101 -4.92 -10.09 -5.78
N LYS A 102 -4.83 -10.18 -7.10
CA LYS A 102 -5.48 -9.24 -8.01
C LYS A 102 -6.91 -9.69 -8.26
N ILE A 103 -7.86 -9.04 -7.61
CA ILE A 103 -9.29 -9.26 -7.87
C ILE A 103 -9.70 -8.37 -9.04
N THR A 104 -10.07 -8.96 -10.16
CA THR A 104 -10.68 -8.25 -11.29
C THR A 104 -12.19 -8.32 -11.13
N HIS A 105 -12.83 -7.17 -10.87
CA HIS A 105 -14.29 -7.08 -10.92
C HIS A 105 -14.73 -6.99 -12.38
N ALA A 106 -15.34 -8.05 -12.90
CA ALA A 106 -16.11 -7.92 -14.15
C ALA A 106 -17.38 -7.13 -13.83
N GLY A 107 -17.61 -6.02 -14.55
CA GLY A 107 -18.83 -5.23 -14.40
C GLY A 107 -20.04 -6.05 -14.80
N ASP A 108 -21.06 -6.06 -13.95
CA ASP A 108 -22.37 -6.61 -14.28
C ASP A 108 -23.09 -5.62 -15.23
N ALA A 109 -23.58 -6.11 -16.37
CA ALA A 109 -24.31 -5.29 -17.34
C ALA A 109 -25.67 -4.84 -16.80
N ASP A 110 -26.28 -5.63 -15.92
CA ASP A 110 -27.58 -5.33 -15.30
C ASP A 110 -27.42 -4.50 -14.00
N ALA A 111 -26.20 -4.40 -13.46
CA ALA A 111 -25.85 -3.61 -12.29
C ALA A 111 -24.47 -2.92 -12.46
N PRO A 112 -24.36 -1.94 -13.38
CA PRO A 112 -23.08 -1.28 -13.65
C PRO A 112 -22.59 -0.54 -12.41
N LEU A 113 -21.28 -0.64 -12.14
CA LEU A 113 -20.62 0.13 -11.09
C LEU A 113 -20.68 1.62 -11.43
N ILE A 114 -21.54 2.36 -10.75
CA ILE A 114 -21.63 3.82 -10.88
C ILE A 114 -20.39 4.42 -10.19
N THR A 115 -19.42 4.88 -10.96
CA THR A 115 -18.27 5.62 -10.43
C THR A 115 -18.71 7.02 -10.01
N ALA A 116 -18.15 7.55 -8.91
CA ALA A 116 -18.50 8.87 -8.37
C ALA A 116 -18.32 10.01 -9.39
N GLU A 117 -17.44 9.83 -10.38
CA GLU A 117 -17.22 10.76 -11.49
C GLU A 117 -18.47 10.95 -12.36
N ALA A 118 -19.25 9.91 -12.61
CA ALA A 118 -20.46 9.99 -13.44
C ALA A 118 -21.56 10.84 -12.78
N VAL A 119 -21.67 10.78 -11.44
CA VAL A 119 -22.62 11.61 -10.67
C VAL A 119 -22.20 13.08 -10.66
N ASP A 120 -20.89 13.35 -10.65
CA ASP A 120 -20.36 14.71 -10.62
C ASP A 120 -20.55 15.43 -11.97
N VAL A 121 -20.38 14.72 -13.09
CA VAL A 121 -20.64 15.27 -14.44
C VAL A 121 -22.11 15.68 -14.61
N GLY A 122 -23.04 14.83 -14.15
CA GLY A 122 -24.47 15.13 -14.22
C GLY A 122 -24.86 16.37 -13.42
N ARG A 123 -24.30 16.54 -12.21
CA ARG A 123 -24.52 17.74 -11.38
C ARG A 123 -23.95 19.00 -12.01
N ARG A 124 -22.74 18.93 -12.59
CA ARG A 124 -22.11 20.07 -13.28
C ARG A 124 -22.91 20.51 -14.51
N LEU A 125 -23.40 19.56 -15.31
CA LEU A 125 -24.28 19.85 -16.44
C LEU A 125 -25.59 20.51 -15.98
N ALA A 126 -26.26 19.95 -14.96
CA ALA A 126 -27.49 20.52 -14.42
C ALA A 126 -27.28 21.96 -13.89
N PHE A 127 -26.16 22.20 -13.20
CA PHE A 127 -25.78 23.54 -12.73
C PHE A 127 -25.56 24.51 -13.90
N LEU A 128 -24.83 24.10 -14.94
CA LEU A 128 -24.56 24.94 -16.12
C LEU A 128 -25.84 25.29 -16.89
N LEU A 129 -26.73 24.31 -17.08
CA LEU A 129 -28.03 24.54 -17.72
C LEU A 129 -28.88 25.52 -16.91
N THR A 130 -28.93 25.34 -15.59
CA THR A 130 -29.68 26.25 -14.70
C THR A 130 -29.12 27.66 -14.75
N LYS A 131 -27.78 27.80 -14.71
CA LYS A 131 -27.11 29.09 -14.82
C LYS A 131 -27.42 29.79 -16.15
N SER A 132 -27.35 29.05 -17.27
CA SER A 132 -27.66 29.61 -18.59
C SER A 132 -29.10 30.08 -18.72
N ALA A 133 -30.06 29.37 -18.11
CA ALA A 133 -31.47 29.74 -18.12
C ALA A 133 -31.71 31.06 -17.35
N ILE A 134 -31.04 31.24 -16.20
CA ILE A 134 -31.11 32.47 -15.42
C ILE A 134 -30.52 33.64 -16.20
N GLU A 135 -29.36 33.46 -16.84
CA GLU A 135 -28.72 34.50 -17.65
C GLU A 135 -29.61 34.93 -18.84
N GLN A 136 -30.30 33.99 -19.51
CA GLN A 136 -31.22 34.34 -20.60
C GLN A 136 -32.45 35.12 -20.09
N GLN A 137 -32.95 34.79 -18.91
CA GLN A 137 -34.10 35.47 -18.33
C GLN A 137 -33.75 36.89 -17.87
N GLU A 138 -32.56 37.10 -17.30
CA GLU A 138 -32.08 38.45 -16.96
C GLU A 138 -31.88 39.32 -18.21
N VAL A 139 -31.38 38.75 -19.31
CA VAL A 139 -31.24 39.46 -20.59
C VAL A 139 -32.61 39.83 -21.17
N ALA A 140 -33.57 38.90 -21.12
CA ALA A 140 -34.93 39.14 -21.59
C ALA A 140 -35.67 40.21 -20.75
N ASP A 141 -35.47 40.22 -19.43
CA ASP A 141 -36.11 41.19 -18.54
C ASP A 141 -35.49 42.58 -18.67
N ARG A 142 -34.16 42.68 -18.87
CA ARG A 142 -33.50 43.96 -19.20
C ARG A 142 -33.95 44.53 -20.54
N GLY A 143 -34.18 43.68 -21.55
CA GLY A 143 -34.74 44.09 -22.84
C GLY A 143 -36.13 44.73 -22.70
N ARG A 144 -37.03 44.07 -21.94
CA ARG A 144 -38.40 44.56 -21.70
C ARG A 144 -38.44 45.87 -20.91
N LEU A 145 -37.57 46.03 -19.91
CA LEU A 145 -37.46 47.29 -19.16
C LEU A 145 -36.98 48.46 -20.02
N ASN A 146 -36.05 48.22 -20.95
CA ASN A 146 -35.58 49.25 -21.87
C ASN A 146 -36.63 49.66 -22.92
N GLU A 147 -37.47 48.72 -23.38
CA GLU A 147 -38.59 49.03 -24.28
C GLU A 147 -39.69 49.84 -23.59
N GLN A 148 -39.98 49.58 -22.30
CA GLN A 148 -40.96 50.33 -21.52
C GLN A 148 -40.50 51.75 -21.13
N LEU A 149 -39.19 52.02 -21.10
CA LEU A 149 -38.63 53.35 -20.81
C LEU A 149 -38.52 54.24 -22.07
N CYS A 150 -38.65 53.67 -23.27
CA CYS A 150 -38.59 54.38 -24.55
C CYS A 150 -39.98 54.73 -25.14
N SER A 151 -41.07 54.47 -24.41
CA SER A 151 -42.46 54.81 -24.76
C SER A 151 -43.01 55.87 -23.82
#